data_AF-A0A151TI70-F1
#
_entry.id   AF-A0A151TI70-F1
#
_cell.length_a   1.000
_cell.length_b   1.000
_cell.length_c   1.000
_cell.angle_alpha   90.00
_cell.angle_beta   90.00
_cell.angle_gamma   90.00
#
_symmetry.space_group_name_H-M   'P 1'
#
loop_
_entity.id
_entity.type
_entity.pdbx_description
1 polymer ?
#
loop_
_entity_poly.entity_id
_entity_poly.type
_entity_poly.pdbx_seq_one_letter_code
_entity_poly.pdbx_strand_id
1 'polypeptide(L)'
;MDILHECGLLGCKPSDFPMDQNHKLALADGPAYDDPTRYRRLVGRLLYLTITRPELSYVVHTLSQFLQHPLQEHYDAVLRVLRYIKGNPSQ
;
A
#
# COMPACT_ATOMS: atom_id res chain seq x y z
N MET A 1 9.66 -2.53 10.21
CA MET A 1 8.71 -3.37 11.00
C MET A 1 7.61 -2.54 11.65
N ASP A 2 7.87 -1.31 12.12
CA ASP A 2 6.85 -0.41 12.68
C ASP A 2 5.60 -0.21 11.83
N ILE A 3 5.75 -0.08 10.51
CA ILE A 3 4.60 0.11 9.61
C ILE A 3 3.62 -1.09 9.60
N LEU A 4 4.13 -2.31 9.81
CA LEU A 4 3.29 -3.51 9.89
C LEU A 4 2.59 -3.61 11.25
N HIS A 5 3.27 -3.16 12.31
CA HIS A 5 2.70 -3.07 13.66
C HIS A 5 1.57 -2.03 13.72
N GLU A 6 1.78 -0.84 13.15
CA GLU A 6 0.77 0.23 13.08
C GLU A 6 -0.46 -0.11 12.23
N CYS A 7 -0.34 -1.05 11.30
CA CYS A 7 -1.45 -1.54 10.49
C CYS A 7 -2.08 -2.83 11.04
N GLY A 8 -1.60 -3.38 12.17
CA GLY A 8 -2.09 -4.64 12.73
C GLY A 8 -1.84 -5.87 11.82
N LEU A 9 -0.95 -5.77 10.84
CA LEU A 9 -0.71 -6.80 9.82
C LEU A 9 0.28 -7.90 10.27
N LEU A 10 0.72 -7.86 11.54
CA LEU A 10 1.66 -8.83 12.11
C LEU A 10 1.14 -10.28 12.08
N GLY A 11 -0.18 -10.48 12.12
CA GLY A 11 -0.81 -11.80 11.97
C GLY A 11 -1.25 -12.15 10.54
N CYS A 12 -1.17 -11.22 9.59
CA CYS A 12 -1.78 -11.41 8.27
C CYS A 12 -0.93 -12.27 7.33
N LYS A 13 -1.56 -13.05 6.44
CA LYS A 13 -0.85 -13.87 5.45
C LYS A 13 -0.05 -12.96 4.49
N PRO A 14 1.19 -13.32 4.15
CA PRO A 14 1.96 -12.58 3.16
C PRO A 14 1.29 -12.68 1.78
N SER A 15 1.52 -11.69 0.93
CA SER A 15 1.08 -11.67 -0.47
C SER A 15 2.29 -11.97 -1.35
N ASP A 16 2.13 -12.83 -2.36
CA ASP A 16 3.19 -13.11 -3.34
C ASP A 16 3.45 -11.95 -4.29
N PHE A 17 2.45 -11.09 -4.52
CA PHE A 17 2.55 -9.94 -5.42
C PHE A 17 2.17 -8.64 -4.69
N PRO A 18 2.86 -7.52 -4.97
CA PRO A 18 2.56 -6.23 -4.34
C PRO A 18 1.24 -5.62 -4.85
N MET A 19 0.87 -5.88 -6.10
CA MET A 19 -0.34 -5.33 -6.74
C MET A 19 -0.77 -6.22 -7.91
N ASP A 20 -2.05 -6.13 -8.29
CA ASP A 20 -2.60 -6.89 -9.42
C ASP A 20 -2.25 -6.21 -10.76
N GLN A 21 -1.87 -6.97 -11.79
CA GLN A 21 -1.51 -6.41 -13.11
C GLN A 21 -2.67 -5.66 -13.78
N ASN A 22 -3.92 -6.02 -13.50
CA ASN A 22 -5.12 -5.36 -14.03
C ASN A 22 -5.88 -4.60 -12.93
N HIS A 23 -5.14 -3.97 -12.00
CA HIS A 23 -5.75 -3.23 -10.92
C HIS A 23 -6.69 -2.12 -11.45
N LYS A 24 -7.94 -2.11 -10.99
CA LYS A 24 -8.94 -1.12 -11.41
C LYS A 24 -8.97 0.11 -10.52
N LEU A 25 -7.87 0.46 -9.84
CA LEU A 25 -7.82 1.56 -8.87
C LEU A 25 -8.21 2.93 -9.45
N ALA A 26 -7.96 3.17 -10.74
CA ALA A 26 -8.37 4.39 -11.42
C ALA A 26 -9.87 4.42 -11.80
N LEU A 27 -10.50 3.24 -11.84
CA LEU A 27 -11.94 3.06 -12.07
C LEU A 27 -12.68 2.76 -10.76
N ALA A 28 -12.00 2.84 -9.63
CA ALA A 28 -12.58 2.62 -8.32
C ALA A 28 -13.62 3.73 -8.07
N ASP A 29 -14.86 3.32 -7.83
CA ASP A 29 -15.99 4.19 -7.47
C ASP A 29 -16.50 3.86 -6.06
N GLY A 30 -15.67 3.14 -5.28
CA GLY A 30 -15.98 2.76 -3.91
C GLY A 30 -16.09 3.96 -2.95
N PRO A 31 -16.50 3.70 -1.70
CA PRO A 31 -16.61 4.75 -0.69
C PRO A 31 -15.24 5.36 -0.37
N ALA A 32 -15.26 6.65 -0.02
CA ALA A 32 -14.08 7.35 0.48
C ALA A 32 -13.51 6.65 1.72
N TYR A 33 -12.19 6.66 1.84
CA TYR A 33 -11.51 6.16 3.01
C TYR A 33 -11.66 7.16 4.17
N ASP A 34 -12.04 6.66 5.34
CA ASP A 34 -12.41 7.47 6.51
C ASP A 34 -11.24 8.29 7.07
N ASP A 35 -10.00 7.77 6.97
CA ASP A 35 -8.80 8.41 7.52
C ASP A 35 -7.74 8.73 6.44
N PRO A 36 -7.92 9.79 5.64
CA PRO A 36 -6.95 10.16 4.61
C PRO A 36 -5.56 10.48 5.15
N THR A 37 -5.44 10.89 6.42
CA THR A 37 -4.14 11.17 7.07
C THR A 37 -3.34 9.90 7.26
N ARG A 38 -3.97 8.83 7.75
CA ARG A 38 -3.36 7.50 7.88
C ARG A 38 -2.94 6.95 6.53
N TYR A 39 -3.76 7.12 5.49
CA TYR A 39 -3.41 6.73 4.13
C TYR A 39 -2.14 7.45 3.65
N ARG A 40 -2.09 8.79 3.74
CA ARG A 40 -0.92 9.59 3.34
C ARG A 40 0.34 9.20 4.10
N ARG A 41 0.24 8.97 5.41
CA ARG A 41 1.38 8.55 6.24
C ARG A 41 1.93 7.18 5.81
N LEU A 42 1.06 6.23 5.47
CA LEU A 42 1.47 4.91 4.97
C LEU A 42 2.14 5.01 3.61
N VAL A 43 1.53 5.73 2.65
CA VAL A 43 2.11 5.93 1.31
C VAL A 43 3.45 6.66 1.40
N GLY A 44 3.59 7.67 2.26
CA GLY A 44 4.87 8.37 2.45
C GLY A 44 5.99 7.46 2.97
N ARG A 45 5.67 6.51 3.85
CA ARG A 45 6.65 5.50 4.30
C ARG A 45 6.96 4.47 3.23
N LEU A 46 5.97 4.06 2.45
CA LEU A 46 6.19 3.19 1.30
C LEU A 46 7.12 3.86 0.27
N LEU A 47 6.96 5.16 0.05
CA LEU A 47 7.84 5.96 -0.82
C LEU A 47 9.28 5.99 -0.33
N TYR A 48 9.49 6.06 0.99
CA TYR A 48 10.84 5.91 1.53
C TYR A 48 11.39 4.50 1.29
N LEU A 49 10.54 3.47 1.40
CA LEU A 49 10.91 2.08 1.17
C LEU A 49 11.30 1.80 -0.29
N THR A 50 10.75 2.54 -1.27
CA THR A 50 11.09 2.34 -2.69
C THR A 50 12.55 2.67 -3.00
N ILE A 51 13.23 3.44 -2.14
CA ILE A 51 14.66 3.76 -2.27
C ILE A 51 15.50 2.49 -2.20
N THR A 52 15.17 1.59 -1.26
CA THR A 52 15.86 0.30 -1.12
C THR A 52 15.19 -0.83 -1.88
N ARG A 53 13.94 -0.63 -2.31
CA ARG A 53 13.09 -1.63 -3.00
C ARG A 53 12.45 -1.08 -4.26
N PRO A 54 13.21 -0.98 -5.35
CA PRO A 54 12.71 -0.37 -6.57
C PRO A 54 11.56 -1.17 -7.20
N GLU A 55 11.38 -2.45 -6.89
CA GLU A 55 10.26 -3.25 -7.40
C GLU A 55 8.89 -2.72 -6.95
N LEU A 56 8.85 -1.96 -5.85
CA LEU A 56 7.63 -1.33 -5.32
C LEU A 56 7.35 0.03 -5.95
N SER A 57 8.30 0.60 -6.69
CA SER A 57 8.21 1.98 -7.20
C SER A 57 6.95 2.23 -8.02
N TYR A 58 6.61 1.31 -8.91
CA TYR A 58 5.40 1.42 -9.75
C TYR A 58 4.14 1.53 -8.88
N VAL A 59 3.97 0.58 -7.97
CA VAL A 59 2.79 0.49 -7.10
C VAL A 59 2.67 1.69 -6.18
N VAL A 60 3.77 2.10 -5.56
CA VAL A 60 3.77 3.24 -4.65
C VAL A 60 3.49 4.54 -5.41
N HIS A 61 4.04 4.68 -6.62
CA HIS A 61 3.74 5.81 -7.48
C HIS A 61 2.26 5.87 -7.85
N THR A 62 1.64 4.75 -8.26
CA THR A 62 0.20 4.68 -8.52
C THR A 62 -0.63 5.06 -7.29
N LEU A 63 -0.31 4.52 -6.12
CA LEU A 63 -1.03 4.84 -4.87
C LEU A 63 -0.86 6.31 -4.45
N SER A 64 0.27 6.93 -4.79
CA SER A 64 0.51 8.35 -4.52
C SER A 64 -0.37 9.29 -5.34
N GLN A 65 -0.95 8.83 -6.45
CA GLN A 65 -1.89 9.62 -7.26
C GLN A 65 -3.21 9.89 -6.51
N PHE A 66 -3.56 9.03 -5.55
CA PHE A 66 -4.82 9.08 -4.81
C PHE A 66 -4.70 9.68 -3.40
N LEU A 67 -3.66 10.49 -3.12
CA LEU A 67 -3.42 11.08 -1.79
C LEU A 67 -4.47 12.13 -1.38
N GLN A 68 -5.11 12.80 -2.32
CA GLN A 68 -6.10 13.84 -2.03
C GLN A 68 -7.45 13.23 -1.62
N HIS A 69 -7.91 12.24 -2.39
CA HIS A 69 -9.18 11.55 -2.20
C HIS A 69 -8.97 10.03 -2.24
N PRO A 70 -8.42 9.43 -1.17
CA PRO A 70 -8.27 7.99 -1.11
C PRO A 70 -9.63 7.31 -0.95
N LEU A 71 -9.83 6.21 -1.67
CA LEU A 71 -10.98 5.32 -1.53
C LEU A 71 -10.59 4.08 -0.72
N GLN A 72 -11.58 3.34 -0.22
CA GLN A 72 -11.34 2.06 0.48
C GLN A 72 -10.51 1.08 -0.36
N GLU A 73 -10.74 1.03 -1.67
CA GLU A 73 -9.99 0.17 -2.60
C GLU A 73 -8.51 0.56 -2.68
N HIS A 74 -8.19 1.85 -2.62
CA HIS A 74 -6.79 2.31 -2.59
C HIS A 74 -6.11 1.91 -1.28
N TYR A 75 -6.83 1.97 -0.15
CA TYR A 75 -6.31 1.52 1.13
C TYR A 75 -6.09 -0.01 1.17
N ASP A 76 -7.00 -0.81 0.62
CA ASP A 76 -6.79 -2.26 0.51
C ASP A 76 -5.55 -2.61 -0.32
N ALA A 77 -5.31 -1.88 -1.41
CA ALA A 77 -4.09 -2.01 -2.19
C ALA A 77 -2.82 -1.68 -1.36
N VAL A 78 -2.84 -0.61 -0.54
CA VAL A 78 -1.76 -0.33 0.43
C VAL A 78 -1.54 -1.50 1.38
N LEU A 79 -2.61 -2.07 1.94
CA LEU A 79 -2.52 -3.23 2.83
C LEU A 79 -1.90 -4.44 2.14
N ARG A 80 -2.21 -4.67 0.87
CA ARG A 80 -1.62 -5.75 0.07
C ARG A 80 -0.11 -5.59 -0.11
N VAL A 81 0.36 -4.38 -0.39
CA VAL A 81 1.79 -4.07 -0.47
C VAL A 81 2.48 -4.34 0.87
N LEU A 82 1.86 -3.94 1.97
CA LEU A 82 2.37 -4.21 3.31
C LEU A 82 2.47 -5.73 3.58
N ARG A 83 1.48 -6.52 3.16
CA ARG A 83 1.54 -8.00 3.24
C ARG A 83 2.67 -8.58 2.38
N TYR A 84 2.93 -8.02 1.20
CA TYR A 84 4.05 -8.43 0.36
C TYR A 84 5.41 -8.14 1.02
N ILE A 85 5.58 -6.93 1.55
CA ILE A 85 6.80 -6.52 2.28
C ILE A 85 7.07 -7.45 3.48
N LYS A 86 6.00 -7.90 4.17
CA LYS A 86 6.11 -8.85 5.26
C LYS A 86 6.63 -10.22 4.80
N GLY A 87 6.18 -10.71 3.64
CA GLY A 87 6.64 -11.97 3.06
C GLY A 87 8.08 -11.91 2.55
N ASN A 88 8.53 -10.71 2.16
CA ASN A 88 9.87 -10.45 1.67
C ASN A 88 10.57 -9.39 2.54
N PRO A 89 10.89 -9.67 3.82
CA PRO A 89 11.50 -8.69 4.71
C PRO A 89 12.96 -8.38 4.34
N SER A 90 13.57 -9.17 3.47
CA SER A 90 15.01 -9.17 3.18
C SER A 90 15.30 -9.65 1.75
N GLN A 91 15.12 -8.76 0.79
CA GLN A 91 15.93 -8.76 -0.43
C GLN A 91 16.62 -7.40 -0.50
#